data_AF-A0A518G6G3-F1
#
_entry.id   AF-A0A518G6G3-F1
#
_cell.length_a   1.000
_cell.length_b   1.000
_cell.length_c   1.000
_cell.angle_alpha   90.00
_cell.angle_beta   90.00
_cell.angle_gamma   90.00
#
_symmetry.space_group_name_H-M   'P 1'
#
loop_
_entity.id
_entity.type
_entity.pdbx_description
1 polymer ?
#
loop_
_entity_poly.entity_id
_entity_poly.type
_entity_poly.pdbx_seq_one_letter_code
_entity_poly.pdbx_strand_id
1 'polypeptide(L)'
;MKFEDLQAIWKCQNSQSNSPLDTDRVLDSVRKRSQKVGRENSIFELALMGALIGVGLLALKEPLLVGENKYQIVTSSLCLGAAAYIWFGRLQRQRAEVQFDDSLSGVIDKSIAQLNYKFAQMRSYIWFCVVPLGVSLLIGFFQAEPSKHIWFYAFFIPLFIIMMTSSYFRMRYELKKYALPHLAELEALKAKLLDADDEDA
;
A
#
# COMPACT_ATOMS: atom_id res chain seq x y z
N MET A 1 -12.98 -7.77 -3.62
CA MET A 1 -13.63 -8.89 -4.31
C MET A 1 -14.92 -9.17 -3.56
N LYS A 2 -16.02 -9.54 -4.22
CA LYS A 2 -17.27 -9.86 -3.50
C LYS A 2 -17.34 -11.37 -3.28
N PHE A 3 -17.86 -11.79 -2.14
CA PHE A 3 -18.09 -13.21 -1.82
C PHE A 3 -18.88 -13.95 -2.91
N GLU A 4 -19.79 -13.24 -3.57
CA GLU A 4 -20.55 -13.71 -4.74
C GLU A 4 -19.64 -14.19 -5.88
N ASP A 5 -18.53 -13.48 -6.14
CA ASP A 5 -17.56 -13.82 -7.19
C ASP A 5 -16.79 -15.11 -6.84
N LEU A 6 -16.41 -15.28 -5.57
CA LEU A 6 -15.74 -16.49 -5.07
C LEU A 6 -16.67 -17.71 -5.04
N GLN A 7 -17.91 -17.52 -4.59
CA GLN A 7 -18.94 -18.57 -4.65
C GLN A 7 -19.25 -18.98 -6.09
N ALA A 8 -19.24 -18.05 -7.03
CA ALA A 8 -19.42 -18.37 -8.44
C ALA A 8 -18.27 -19.25 -8.95
N ILE A 9 -17.00 -18.91 -8.64
CA ILE A 9 -15.85 -19.75 -9.03
C ILE A 9 -15.95 -21.15 -8.42
N TRP A 10 -16.28 -21.23 -7.13
CA TRP A 10 -16.42 -22.52 -6.44
C TRP A 10 -17.57 -23.36 -7.03
N LYS A 11 -18.72 -22.76 -7.32
CA LYS A 11 -19.85 -23.45 -7.97
C LYS A 11 -19.50 -23.91 -9.37
N CYS A 12 -18.72 -23.13 -10.13
CA CYS A 12 -18.26 -23.51 -11.47
C CYS A 12 -17.22 -24.65 -11.43
N GLN A 13 -16.37 -24.71 -10.41
CA GLN A 13 -15.42 -25.82 -10.23
C GLN A 13 -16.10 -27.10 -9.72
N ASN A 14 -17.06 -26.98 -8.80
CA ASN A 14 -17.71 -28.13 -8.17
C ASN A 14 -18.90 -28.67 -8.99
N SER A 15 -19.36 -27.95 -10.03
CA SER A 15 -20.33 -28.49 -11.00
C SER A 15 -19.61 -29.40 -11.99
N GLN A 16 -19.40 -30.64 -11.58
CA GLN A 16 -18.91 -31.75 -12.38
C GLN A 16 -19.73 -31.90 -13.70
N SER A 17 -19.24 -31.32 -14.82
CA SER A 17 -19.03 -32.04 -16.09
C SER A 17 -19.10 -31.25 -17.41
N ASN A 18 -19.58 -30.00 -17.56
CA ASN A 18 -19.78 -29.48 -18.94
C ASN A 18 -19.74 -27.95 -19.22
N SER A 19 -19.09 -27.10 -18.42
CA SER A 19 -18.87 -25.70 -18.87
C SER A 19 -17.52 -25.11 -18.45
N PRO A 20 -16.45 -25.41 -19.22
CA PRO A 20 -15.17 -24.69 -19.10
C PRO A 20 -15.30 -23.18 -19.40
N LEU A 21 -16.42 -22.71 -19.95
CA LEU A 21 -16.55 -21.35 -20.49
C LEU A 21 -16.80 -20.24 -19.44
N ASP A 22 -17.26 -20.58 -18.22
CA ASP A 22 -17.68 -19.57 -17.23
C ASP A 22 -16.67 -19.38 -16.08
N THR A 23 -15.92 -20.41 -15.70
CA THR A 23 -14.86 -20.31 -14.68
C THR A 23 -13.80 -19.28 -15.07
N ASP A 24 -13.38 -19.30 -16.34
CA ASP A 24 -12.40 -18.38 -16.89
C ASP A 24 -12.89 -16.94 -16.83
N ARG A 25 -14.17 -16.69 -17.05
CA ARG A 25 -14.75 -15.33 -17.00
C ARG A 25 -14.75 -14.77 -15.59
N VAL A 26 -15.07 -15.59 -14.60
CA VAL A 26 -15.07 -15.14 -13.21
C VAL A 26 -13.63 -14.93 -12.73
N LEU A 27 -12.71 -15.84 -13.06
CA LEU A 27 -11.28 -15.66 -12.78
C LEU A 27 -10.71 -14.41 -13.45
N ASP A 28 -11.08 -14.12 -14.70
CA ASP A 28 -10.67 -12.90 -15.39
C ASP A 28 -11.23 -11.64 -14.74
N SER A 29 -12.47 -11.66 -14.28
CA SER A 29 -13.08 -10.53 -13.58
C SER A 29 -12.36 -10.24 -12.26
N VAL A 30 -11.96 -11.30 -11.55
CA VAL A 30 -11.19 -11.25 -10.31
C VAL A 30 -9.79 -10.70 -10.57
N ARG A 31 -9.13 -11.21 -11.61
CA ARG A 31 -7.80 -10.77 -12.04
C ARG A 31 -7.80 -9.28 -12.39
N LYS A 32 -8.76 -8.83 -13.19
CA LYS A 32 -8.89 -7.42 -13.59
C LYS A 32 -9.12 -6.50 -12.40
N ARG A 33 -9.93 -6.93 -11.42
CA ARG A 33 -10.23 -6.12 -10.23
C ARG A 33 -9.07 -6.08 -9.24
N SER A 34 -8.37 -7.20 -9.03
CA SER A 34 -7.12 -7.26 -8.26
C SER A 34 -6.05 -6.36 -8.89
N GLN A 35 -5.87 -6.44 -10.20
CA GLN A 35 -4.95 -5.57 -10.95
C GLN A 35 -5.31 -4.09 -10.81
N LYS A 36 -6.61 -3.73 -10.81
CA LYS A 36 -7.04 -2.34 -10.65
C LYS A 36 -6.65 -1.79 -9.27
N VAL A 37 -6.91 -2.53 -8.20
CA VAL A 37 -6.52 -2.14 -6.83
C VAL A 37 -5.00 -2.08 -6.71
N GLY A 38 -4.29 -3.02 -7.31
CA GLY A 38 -2.83 -3.02 -7.36
C GLY A 38 -2.25 -1.79 -8.08
N ARG A 39 -2.89 -1.35 -9.18
CA ARG A 39 -2.50 -0.15 -9.92
C ARG A 39 -2.73 1.13 -9.10
N GLU A 40 -3.89 1.27 -8.47
CA GLU A 40 -4.19 2.44 -7.62
C GLU A 40 -3.18 2.56 -6.47
N ASN A 41 -2.88 1.45 -5.79
CA ASN A 41 -1.87 1.42 -4.72
C ASN A 41 -0.46 1.73 -5.27
N SER A 42 -0.12 1.20 -6.44
CA SER A 42 1.16 1.46 -7.09
C SER A 42 1.36 2.92 -7.49
N ILE A 43 0.29 3.60 -7.92
CA ILE A 43 0.30 5.03 -8.24
C ILE A 43 0.49 5.85 -6.96
N PHE A 44 -0.22 5.50 -5.89
CA PHE A 44 -0.09 6.17 -4.60
C PHE A 44 1.32 6.04 -4.03
N GLU A 45 1.90 4.84 -4.03
CA GLU A 45 3.28 4.59 -3.60
C GLU A 45 4.30 5.39 -4.43
N LEU A 46 4.12 5.45 -5.75
CA LEU A 46 4.99 6.22 -6.65
C LEU A 46 4.88 7.72 -6.38
N ALA A 47 3.67 8.25 -6.20
CA ALA A 47 3.45 9.66 -5.86
C ALA A 47 4.11 10.01 -4.53
N LEU A 48 3.99 9.13 -3.53
CA LEU A 48 4.59 9.32 -2.22
C LEU A 48 6.12 9.26 -2.25
N MET A 49 6.70 8.29 -2.96
CA MET A 49 8.15 8.24 -3.19
C MET A 49 8.64 9.50 -3.92
N GLY A 50 7.91 9.95 -4.94
CA GLY A 50 8.23 11.18 -5.67
C GLY A 50 8.23 12.40 -4.76
N ALA A 51 7.25 12.52 -3.86
CA ALA A 51 7.19 13.59 -2.87
C ALA A 51 8.38 13.54 -1.89
N LEU A 52 8.71 12.37 -1.34
CA LEU A 52 9.84 12.19 -0.43
C LEU A 52 11.19 12.51 -1.11
N ILE A 53 11.38 12.03 -2.34
CA ILE A 53 12.58 12.33 -3.13
C ILE A 53 12.64 13.83 -3.43
N GLY A 54 11.54 14.45 -3.85
CA GLY A 54 11.47 15.88 -4.13
C GLY A 54 11.86 16.72 -2.91
N VAL A 55 11.28 16.43 -1.74
CA VAL A 55 11.64 17.10 -0.48
C VAL A 55 13.10 16.85 -0.12
N GLY A 56 13.57 15.61 -0.25
CA GLY A 56 14.96 15.25 0.05
C GLY A 56 15.97 15.99 -0.84
N LEU A 57 15.71 16.10 -2.14
CA LEU A 57 16.57 16.81 -3.09
C LEU A 57 16.54 18.33 -2.86
N LEU A 58 15.37 18.90 -2.56
CA LEU A 58 15.26 20.32 -2.22
C LEU A 58 16.05 20.65 -0.95
N ALA A 59 15.96 19.80 0.07
CA ALA A 59 16.73 19.95 1.31
C ALA A 59 18.25 19.77 1.11
N LEU A 60 18.68 19.05 0.07
CA LEU A 60 20.10 18.87 -0.25
C LEU A 60 20.73 20.08 -0.97
N LYS A 61 19.92 20.92 -1.62
CA LYS A 61 20.40 22.02 -2.46
C LYS A 61 21.26 23.02 -1.68
N GLU A 62 20.77 23.48 -0.54
CA GLU A 62 21.44 24.47 0.30
C GLU A 62 22.76 23.98 0.92
N PRO A 63 22.85 22.79 1.55
CA PRO A 63 24.11 22.31 2.12
C PRO A 63 25.16 22.00 1.04
N LEU A 64 24.75 21.61 -0.17
CA LEU A 64 25.68 21.40 -1.30
C LEU A 64 26.25 22.70 -1.86
N LEU A 65 25.48 23.80 -1.84
CA LEU A 65 25.88 25.07 -2.46
C LEU A 65 26.60 26.00 -1.48
N VAL A 66 26.19 26.03 -0.21
CA VAL A 66 26.68 27.01 0.78
C VAL A 66 27.56 26.36 1.85
N GLY A 67 27.54 25.03 1.98
CA GLY A 67 28.38 24.29 2.94
C GLY A 67 27.94 24.40 4.40
N GLU A 68 26.96 25.25 4.71
CA GLU A 68 26.44 25.46 6.06
C GLU A 68 24.97 25.02 6.13
N ASN A 69 24.71 23.78 6.58
CA ASN A 69 23.48 23.39 7.30
C ASN A 69 23.43 21.88 7.55
N LYS A 70 24.07 21.42 8.64
CA LYS A 70 24.10 19.99 9.03
C LYS A 70 22.71 19.38 9.21
N TYR A 71 21.73 20.18 9.65
CA TYR A 71 20.36 19.73 9.87
C TYR A 71 19.61 19.37 8.58
N GLN A 72 19.88 20.08 7.48
CA GLN A 72 19.22 19.80 6.21
C GLN A 72 19.75 18.51 5.56
N ILE A 73 21.01 18.17 5.81
CA ILE A 73 21.58 16.87 5.43
C ILE A 73 20.84 15.73 6.14
N VAL A 74 20.53 15.89 7.44
CA VAL A 74 19.75 14.90 8.21
C VAL A 74 18.35 14.75 7.61
N THR A 75 17.66 15.85 7.37
CA THR A 75 16.33 15.87 6.75
C THR A 75 16.32 15.16 5.40
N SER A 76 17.29 15.49 4.53
CA SER A 76 17.39 14.87 3.22
C SER A 76 17.68 13.38 3.31
N SER A 77 18.63 12.99 4.15
CA SER A 77 18.99 11.58 4.37
C SER A 77 17.79 10.78 4.87
N LEU A 78 16.98 11.36 5.77
CA LEU A 78 15.78 10.73 6.31
C LEU A 78 14.70 10.55 5.23
N CYS A 79 14.43 11.57 4.42
CA CYS A 79 13.46 11.52 3.33
C CYS A 79 13.88 10.55 2.21
N LEU A 80 15.16 10.55 1.83
CA LEU A 80 15.69 9.62 0.83
C LEU A 80 15.73 8.18 1.37
N GLY A 81 16.10 7.99 2.63
CA GLY A 81 16.05 6.69 3.30
C GLY A 81 14.63 6.12 3.36
N ALA A 82 13.64 6.97 3.66
CA ALA A 82 12.22 6.61 3.61
C ALA A 82 11.77 6.21 2.20
N ALA A 83 12.15 6.97 1.16
CA ALA A 83 11.85 6.63 -0.21
C ALA A 83 12.47 5.28 -0.63
N ALA A 84 13.73 5.04 -0.24
CA ALA A 84 14.40 3.77 -0.47
C ALA A 84 13.70 2.61 0.23
N TYR A 85 13.25 2.80 1.47
CA TYR A 85 12.48 1.78 2.20
C TYR A 85 11.18 1.41 1.48
N ILE A 86 10.42 2.39 1.01
CA ILE A 86 9.19 2.15 0.22
C ILE A 86 9.52 1.41 -1.08
N TRP A 87 10.61 1.78 -1.74
CA TRP A 87 11.09 1.09 -2.94
C TRP A 87 11.44 -0.38 -2.68
N PHE A 88 12.17 -0.68 -1.62
CA PHE A 88 12.48 -2.06 -1.24
C PHE A 88 11.23 -2.85 -0.91
N GLY A 89 10.27 -2.26 -0.19
CA GLY A 89 8.97 -2.87 0.06
C GLY A 89 8.24 -3.21 -1.24
N ARG A 90 8.27 -2.31 -2.22
CA ARG A 90 7.66 -2.52 -3.55
C ARG A 90 8.33 -3.68 -4.30
N LEU A 91 9.66 -3.76 -4.28
CA LEU A 91 10.41 -4.85 -4.90
C LEU A 91 10.07 -6.20 -4.26
N GLN A 92 9.97 -6.23 -2.92
CA GLN A 92 9.59 -7.43 -2.19
C GLN A 92 8.18 -7.90 -2.58
N ARG A 93 7.22 -6.97 -2.71
CA ARG A 93 5.86 -7.29 -3.20
C ARG A 93 5.89 -7.90 -4.60
N GLN A 94 6.63 -7.29 -5.53
CA GLN A 94 6.72 -7.78 -6.91
C GLN A 94 7.33 -9.20 -6.98
N ARG A 95 8.31 -9.50 -6.13
CA ARG A 95 8.89 -10.85 -6.05
C ARG A 95 7.92 -11.88 -5.47
N ALA A 96 7.17 -11.50 -4.44
CA ALA A 96 6.16 -12.38 -3.85
C ALA A 96 5.04 -12.72 -4.84
N GLU A 97 4.64 -11.78 -5.71
CA GLU A 97 3.58 -12.02 -6.70
C GLU A 97 3.90 -13.08 -7.75
N VAL A 98 5.19 -13.40 -7.97
CA VAL A 98 5.67 -14.41 -8.94
C VAL A 98 5.61 -15.84 -8.38
N GLN A 99 5.46 -16.01 -7.06
CA GLN A 99 5.53 -17.32 -6.40
C GLN A 99 4.19 -18.05 -6.26
N PHE A 100 3.08 -17.43 -6.66
CA PHE A 100 1.75 -18.02 -6.50
C PHE A 100 1.31 -18.73 -7.78
N ASP A 101 0.85 -19.96 -7.63
CA ASP A 101 0.24 -20.74 -8.72
C ASP A 101 -1.07 -20.09 -9.20
N ASP A 102 -1.40 -20.30 -10.48
CA ASP A 102 -2.66 -19.82 -11.09
C ASP A 102 -3.89 -20.67 -10.68
N SER A 103 -3.75 -21.55 -9.67
CA SER A 103 -4.85 -22.34 -9.09
C SER A 103 -5.76 -21.48 -8.19
N LEU A 104 -6.98 -21.95 -7.91
CA LEU A 104 -7.90 -21.24 -7.01
C LEU A 104 -7.30 -21.04 -5.61
N SER A 105 -6.65 -22.08 -5.06
CA SER A 105 -5.95 -22.00 -3.78
C SER A 105 -4.80 -20.99 -3.83
N GLY A 106 -4.04 -20.95 -4.93
CA GLY A 106 -2.99 -19.95 -5.17
C GLY A 106 -3.53 -18.52 -5.22
N VAL A 107 -4.70 -18.30 -5.84
CA VAL A 107 -5.37 -16.98 -5.88
C VAL A 107 -5.85 -16.54 -4.49
N ILE A 108 -6.37 -17.45 -3.67
CA ILE A 108 -6.79 -17.18 -2.29
C ILE A 108 -5.56 -16.82 -1.44
N ASP A 109 -4.51 -17.63 -1.48
CA ASP A 109 -3.28 -17.39 -0.72
C ASP A 109 -2.59 -16.09 -1.13
N LYS A 110 -2.58 -15.78 -2.43
CA LYS A 110 -2.11 -14.49 -2.94
C LYS A 110 -2.91 -13.33 -2.37
N SER A 111 -4.24 -13.46 -2.31
CA SER A 111 -5.12 -12.42 -1.78
C SER A 111 -4.89 -12.19 -0.29
N ILE A 112 -4.72 -13.26 0.49
CA ILE A 112 -4.37 -13.19 1.92
C ILE A 112 -3.01 -12.52 2.12
N ALA A 113 -1.98 -12.94 1.36
CA ALA A 113 -0.65 -12.37 1.43
C ALA A 113 -0.64 -10.87 1.09
N GLN A 114 -1.41 -10.45 0.08
CA GLN A 114 -1.58 -9.04 -0.29
C GLN A 114 -2.25 -8.22 0.82
N LEU A 115 -3.26 -8.79 1.50
CA LEU A 115 -3.92 -8.12 2.63
C LEU A 115 -2.97 -7.98 3.81
N ASN A 116 -2.26 -9.04 4.19
CA ASN A 116 -1.25 -9.02 5.25
C ASN A 116 -0.15 -8.00 4.99
N TYR A 117 0.32 -7.91 3.74
CA TYR A 117 1.28 -6.89 3.34
C TYR A 117 0.72 -5.47 3.52
N LYS A 118 -0.54 -5.22 3.11
CA LYS A 118 -1.20 -3.91 3.33
C LYS A 118 -1.30 -3.55 4.81
N PHE A 119 -1.61 -4.52 5.69
CA PHE A 119 -1.63 -4.29 7.14
C PHE A 119 -0.24 -3.91 7.69
N ALA A 120 0.79 -4.65 7.30
CA ALA A 120 2.17 -4.36 7.70
C ALA A 120 2.62 -2.98 7.18
N GLN A 121 2.33 -2.69 5.91
CA GLN A 121 2.63 -1.40 5.29
C GLN A 121 1.92 -0.25 6.00
N MET A 122 0.66 -0.41 6.41
CA MET A 122 -0.06 0.61 7.17
C MET A 122 0.60 0.93 8.51
N ARG A 123 1.08 -0.10 9.22
CA ARG A 123 1.79 0.09 10.49
C ARG A 123 3.11 0.83 10.29
N SER A 124 3.83 0.50 9.22
CA SER A 124 5.09 1.14 8.86
C SER A 124 4.90 2.54 8.26
N TYR A 125 3.77 2.85 7.62
CA TYR A 125 3.50 4.13 6.98
C TYR A 125 3.67 5.32 7.95
N ILE A 126 3.19 5.16 9.18
CA ILE A 126 3.35 6.18 10.24
C ILE A 126 4.83 6.49 10.47
N TRP A 127 5.65 5.46 10.65
CA TRP A 127 7.05 5.62 10.97
C TRP A 127 7.92 6.07 9.80
N PHE A 128 7.63 5.59 8.58
CA PHE A 128 8.50 5.84 7.43
C PHE A 128 8.03 6.99 6.54
N CYS A 129 6.78 7.45 6.64
CA CYS A 129 6.32 8.60 5.84
C CYS A 129 5.99 9.80 6.69
N VAL A 130 5.26 9.59 7.79
CA VAL A 130 4.71 10.69 8.59
C VAL A 130 5.79 11.34 9.44
N VAL A 131 6.60 10.51 10.10
CA VAL A 131 7.68 11.01 10.95
C VAL A 131 8.73 11.77 10.14
N PRO A 132 9.27 11.27 9.01
CA PRO A 132 10.24 12.02 8.22
C PRO A 132 9.73 13.36 7.71
N LEU A 133 8.50 13.39 7.18
CA LEU A 133 7.89 14.63 6.70
C LEU A 133 7.59 15.61 7.84
N GLY A 134 7.12 15.12 8.99
CA GLY A 134 6.88 15.94 10.18
C GLY A 134 8.16 16.54 10.73
N VAL A 135 9.24 15.74 10.83
CA VAL A 135 10.56 16.21 11.25
C VAL A 135 11.12 17.23 10.25
N SER A 136 10.95 16.99 8.94
CA SER A 136 11.35 17.93 7.89
C SER A 136 10.67 19.28 8.04
N LEU A 137 9.36 19.28 8.30
CA LEU A 137 8.57 20.49 8.54
C LEU A 137 9.02 21.23 9.80
N LEU A 138 9.31 20.50 10.89
CA LEU A 138 9.80 21.09 12.14
C LEU A 138 11.19 21.71 11.98
N ILE A 139 12.11 21.04 11.27
CA ILE A 139 13.45 21.58 11.00
C ILE A 139 13.34 22.84 10.13
N GLY A 140 12.48 22.81 9.11
CA GLY A 140 12.17 24.00 8.32
C GLY A 140 11.68 25.15 9.20
N PHE A 141 10.84 24.86 10.20
CA PHE A 141 10.34 25.86 11.15
C PHE A 141 11.44 26.53 11.97
N PHE A 142 12.48 25.80 12.39
CA PHE A 142 13.55 26.45 13.15
C PHE A 142 14.52 27.27 12.28
N GLN A 143 14.47 27.14 10.95
CA GLN A 143 15.42 27.77 10.03
C GLN A 143 14.81 28.89 9.16
N ALA A 144 13.50 28.94 9.01
CA ALA A 144 12.88 29.92 8.11
C ALA A 144 13.05 31.36 8.63
N GLU A 145 13.22 32.31 7.70
CA GLU A 145 13.28 33.73 8.03
C GLU A 145 11.93 34.22 8.61
N PRO A 146 11.93 35.02 9.70
CA PRO A 146 10.72 35.41 10.41
C PRO A 146 9.68 36.14 9.56
N SER A 147 10.09 36.78 8.45
CA SER A 147 9.22 37.49 7.52
C SER A 147 8.37 36.56 6.63
N LYS A 148 8.82 35.33 6.36
CA LYS A 148 8.12 34.37 5.48
C LYS A 148 7.45 33.23 6.24
N HIS A 149 7.70 33.13 7.54
CA HIS A 149 7.14 32.11 8.44
C HIS A 149 5.62 32.01 8.33
N ILE A 150 4.90 33.10 8.53
CA ILE A 150 3.45 33.04 8.78
C ILE A 150 2.70 32.48 7.56
N TRP A 151 3.02 32.95 6.34
CA TRP A 151 2.33 32.52 5.12
C TRP A 151 2.67 31.09 4.71
N PHE A 152 3.95 30.70 4.81
CA PHE A 152 4.36 29.35 4.49
C PHE A 152 3.71 28.34 5.46
N TYR A 153 3.76 28.59 6.76
CA TYR A 153 3.21 27.65 7.75
C TYR A 153 1.68 27.65 7.80
N ALA A 154 1.03 28.80 7.63
CA ALA A 154 -0.45 28.87 7.57
C ALA A 154 -1.02 28.07 6.40
N PHE A 155 -0.25 27.88 5.32
CA PHE A 155 -0.69 27.07 4.18
C PHE A 155 -0.22 25.61 4.27
N PHE A 156 1.07 25.37 4.51
CA PHE A 156 1.65 24.03 4.45
C PHE A 156 1.29 23.13 5.64
N ILE A 157 1.14 23.68 6.86
CA ILE A 157 0.79 22.85 8.03
C ILE A 157 -0.66 22.33 7.91
N PRO A 158 -1.68 23.16 7.66
CA PRO A 158 -3.04 22.66 7.50
C PRO A 158 -3.15 21.70 6.31
N LEU A 159 -2.49 22.01 5.19
CA LEU A 159 -2.46 21.13 4.03
C LEU A 159 -1.85 19.77 4.36
N PHE A 160 -0.72 19.74 5.07
CA PHE A 160 -0.10 18.51 5.54
C PHE A 160 -1.06 17.72 6.45
N ILE A 161 -1.65 18.37 7.46
CA ILE A 161 -2.60 17.71 8.38
C ILE A 161 -3.79 17.14 7.62
N ILE A 162 -4.36 17.89 6.66
CA ILE A 162 -5.51 17.44 5.85
C ILE A 162 -5.12 16.25 4.97
N MET A 163 -3.98 16.31 4.27
CA MET A 163 -3.53 15.18 3.45
C MET A 163 -3.25 13.94 4.29
N MET A 164 -2.66 14.12 5.47
CA MET A 164 -2.31 13.04 6.38
C MET A 164 -3.52 12.39 7.02
N THR A 165 -4.44 13.19 7.54
CA THR A 165 -5.68 12.70 8.13
C THR A 165 -6.55 12.03 7.08
N SER A 166 -6.72 12.64 5.90
CA SER A 166 -7.53 12.05 4.82
C SER A 166 -6.94 10.73 4.30
N SER A 167 -5.62 10.64 4.13
CA SER A 167 -4.93 9.40 3.77
C SER A 167 -5.13 8.33 4.85
N TYR A 168 -4.90 8.67 6.12
CA TYR A 168 -5.08 7.75 7.24
C TYR A 168 -6.52 7.25 7.37
N PHE A 169 -7.51 8.15 7.29
CA PHE A 169 -8.93 7.79 7.38
C PHE A 169 -9.37 6.94 6.19
N ARG A 170 -8.97 7.28 4.96
CA ARG A 170 -9.25 6.46 3.78
C ARG A 170 -8.69 5.06 3.94
N MET A 171 -7.42 4.95 4.34
CA MET A 171 -6.75 3.67 4.51
C MET A 171 -7.43 2.84 5.61
N ARG A 172 -7.76 3.45 6.75
CA ARG A 172 -8.44 2.76 7.86
C ARG A 172 -9.87 2.36 7.51
N TYR A 173 -10.59 3.19 6.76
CA TYR A 173 -11.93 2.90 6.29
C TYR A 173 -11.91 1.72 5.31
N GLU A 174 -10.97 1.73 4.35
CA GLU A 174 -10.79 0.65 3.40
C GLU A 174 -10.46 -0.67 4.12
N LEU A 175 -9.56 -0.60 5.11
CA LEU A 175 -9.20 -1.74 5.95
C LEU A 175 -10.42 -2.32 6.68
N LYS A 176 -11.15 -1.47 7.40
CA LYS A 176 -12.22 -1.93 8.29
C LYS A 176 -13.43 -2.43 7.51
N LYS A 177 -13.79 -1.74 6.44
CA LYS A 177 -15.00 -2.02 5.69
C LYS A 177 -14.82 -3.13 4.65
N TYR A 178 -13.63 -3.24 4.05
CA TYR A 178 -13.41 -4.17 2.94
C TYR A 178 -12.35 -5.22 3.24
N ALA A 179 -11.22 -4.87 3.86
CA ALA A 179 -10.12 -5.82 4.03
C ALA A 179 -10.42 -6.89 5.09
N LEU A 180 -10.89 -6.49 6.28
CA LEU A 180 -11.15 -7.41 7.40
C LEU A 180 -12.26 -8.45 7.12
N PRO A 181 -13.48 -8.07 6.70
CA PRO A 181 -14.51 -9.07 6.42
C PRO A 181 -14.09 -10.00 5.29
N HIS A 182 -13.37 -9.47 4.30
CA HIS A 182 -12.92 -10.25 3.17
C HIS A 182 -11.82 -11.26 3.54
N LEU A 183 -10.93 -10.92 4.47
CA LEU A 183 -9.95 -11.86 5.01
C LEU A 183 -10.64 -13.03 5.72
N ALA A 184 -11.62 -12.74 6.57
CA ALA A 184 -12.40 -13.78 7.26
C ALA A 184 -13.18 -14.69 6.28
N GLU A 185 -13.72 -14.11 5.20
CA GLU A 185 -14.38 -14.88 4.13
C GLU A 185 -13.40 -15.79 3.38
N LEU A 186 -12.21 -15.30 3.04
CA LEU A 186 -11.17 -16.06 2.34
C LEU A 186 -10.64 -17.20 3.22
N GLU A 187 -10.44 -16.96 4.51
CA GLU A 187 -10.04 -17.98 5.47
C GLU A 187 -11.12 -19.05 5.64
N ALA A 188 -12.40 -18.66 5.72
CA ALA A 188 -13.51 -19.60 5.78
C ALA A 188 -13.63 -20.45 4.49
N LEU A 189 -13.35 -19.87 3.32
CA LEU A 189 -13.32 -20.60 2.06
C LEU A 189 -12.16 -21.59 2.01
N LYS A 190 -10.97 -21.18 2.48
CA LYS A 190 -9.79 -22.04 2.56
C LYS A 190 -10.04 -23.24 3.48
N ALA A 191 -10.66 -23.01 4.64
CA ALA A 191 -11.02 -24.10 5.55
C ALA A 191 -11.93 -25.13 4.88
N LYS A 192 -12.97 -24.67 4.17
CA LYS A 192 -13.88 -25.57 3.43
C LYS A 192 -13.21 -26.36 2.31
N LEU A 193 -12.20 -25.80 1.66
CA LEU A 193 -11.45 -26.49 0.61
C LEU A 193 -10.58 -27.61 1.20
N LEU A 194 -9.94 -27.35 2.34
CA LEU A 194 -9.15 -28.37 3.04
C LEU A 194 -10.03 -29.52 3.54
N ASP A 195 -11.20 -29.21 4.11
CA ASP A 195 -12.15 -30.24 4.58
C ASP A 195 -12.69 -31.12 3.42
N ALA A 196 -12.89 -30.55 2.23
CA ALA A 196 -13.39 -31.28 1.07
C ALA A 196 -12.32 -32.20 0.46
N ASP A 197 -11.06 -31.73 0.39
CA ASP A 197 -9.94 -32.55 -0.09
C ASP A 197 -9.67 -33.75 0.84
N ASP A 198 -9.93 -33.61 2.15
CA ASP A 198 -9.80 -34.69 3.15
C ASP A 198 -10.93 -35.73 3.09
N GLU A 199 -12.13 -35.38 2.58
CA GLU A 199 -13.25 -36.33 2.39
C GLU A 199 -13.09 -37.22 1.15
N ASP A 200 -12.33 -36.75 0.15
CA ASP A 200 -12.09 -37.45 -1.13
C ASP A 200 -10.81 -38.34 -1.10
N ALA A 201 -10.01 -38.28 -0.03
CA ALA A 201 -8.73 -39.00 0.14
C ALA A 201 -8.85 -40.31 0.95
#